data_AF-W7FIN2-F1
#
_entry.id   AF-W7FIN2-F1
#
_cell.length_a   1.000
_cell.length_b   1.000
_cell.length_c   1.000
_cell.angle_alpha   90.00
_cell.angle_beta   90.00
_cell.angle_gamma   90.00
#
_symmetry.space_group_name_H-M   'P 1'
#
loop_
_entity.id
_entity.type
_entity.pdbx_description
1 polymer ?
#
loop_
_entity_poly.entity_id
_entity_poly.type
_entity_poly.pdbx_seq_one_letter_code
_entity_poly.pdbx_strand_id
1 'polypeptide(L)'
;MLFLTKQSTNQRFFSIINNSDYINYINEINKFIDIFEKNVDNKSTNEDHIIPVLEKIKNEKIYKDNEDIMEIISSIKLLIEKRVRPIILNDGGDIKFICFDVDKGIVYVQLEGACVTCAQSEVTLQYMIKNMLTYYISEIKEIKNVSKDGIIL
;
A
#
# COMPACT_ATOMS: atom_id res chain seq x y z
N MET A 1 15.68 -40.44 1.98
CA MET A 1 15.28 -39.23 2.73
C MET A 1 15.96 -38.05 2.05
N LEU A 2 15.31 -37.49 1.02
CA LEU A 2 15.88 -36.45 0.17
C LEU A 2 15.78 -35.11 0.89
N PHE A 3 16.93 -34.50 1.10
CA PHE A 3 17.11 -33.13 1.56
C PHE A 3 16.46 -32.16 0.56
N LEU A 4 15.57 -31.31 1.02
CA LEU A 4 15.21 -30.07 0.33
C LEU A 4 15.66 -28.91 1.21
N THR A 5 16.91 -28.50 0.96
CA THR A 5 17.47 -27.22 1.38
C THR A 5 16.57 -26.09 0.91
N LYS A 6 16.10 -25.29 1.87
CA LYS A 6 15.40 -24.01 1.67
C LYS A 6 16.24 -23.18 0.71
N GLN A 7 15.79 -23.04 -0.54
CA GLN A 7 16.52 -22.27 -1.56
C GLN A 7 16.48 -20.80 -1.17
N SER A 8 17.67 -20.32 -0.78
CA SER A 8 18.05 -18.92 -0.73
C SER A 8 18.15 -18.40 -2.16
N THR A 9 17.07 -17.78 -2.66
CA THR A 9 17.11 -16.96 -3.87
C THR A 9 16.13 -15.80 -3.73
N ASN A 10 16.57 -14.73 -3.06
CA ASN A 10 16.16 -13.40 -3.48
C ASN A 10 17.42 -12.76 -4.08
N GLN A 11 17.61 -13.01 -5.38
CA GLN A 11 18.51 -12.18 -6.17
C GLN A 11 18.01 -10.75 -6.02
N ARG A 12 18.88 -9.87 -5.53
CA ARG A 12 18.74 -8.41 -5.61
C ARG A 12 18.36 -8.05 -7.04
N PHE A 13 17.06 -7.94 -7.29
CA PHE A 13 16.51 -7.54 -8.57
C PHE A 13 16.15 -6.09 -8.38
N PHE A 14 16.77 -5.20 -9.15
CA PHE A 14 16.69 -3.73 -9.10
C PHE A 14 17.68 -3.03 -8.16
N SER A 15 18.97 -3.19 -8.43
CA SER A 15 19.96 -2.18 -8.03
C SER A 15 19.74 -0.90 -8.84
N ILE A 16 19.73 0.24 -8.13
CA ILE A 16 19.62 1.64 -8.56
C ILE A 16 18.18 2.17 -8.48
N ILE A 17 17.74 2.47 -7.26
CA ILE A 17 16.67 3.44 -7.04
C ILE A 17 17.27 4.83 -7.23
N ASN A 18 16.78 5.54 -8.25
CA ASN A 18 17.20 6.92 -8.50
C ASN A 18 16.36 7.84 -7.63
N ASN A 19 16.89 9.02 -7.25
CA ASN A 19 16.14 10.11 -6.60
C ASN A 19 14.73 10.34 -7.21
N SER A 20 14.54 10.00 -8.48
CA SER A 20 13.25 9.95 -9.17
C SER A 20 12.17 9.10 -8.47
N ASP A 21 12.47 7.94 -7.88
CA ASP A 21 11.43 7.05 -7.33
C ASP A 21 10.85 7.61 -6.03
N TYR A 22 11.71 8.17 -5.18
CA TYR A 22 11.27 8.95 -4.01
C TYR A 22 10.43 10.15 -4.43
N ILE A 23 10.91 10.94 -5.40
CA ILE A 23 10.17 12.11 -5.90
C ILE A 23 8.80 11.69 -6.45
N ASN A 24 8.74 10.61 -7.23
CA ASN A 24 7.49 10.07 -7.77
C ASN A 24 6.56 9.62 -6.64
N TYR A 25 7.06 8.92 -5.63
CA TYR A 25 6.28 8.50 -4.48
C TYR A 25 5.69 9.68 -3.71
N ILE A 26 6.48 10.72 -3.44
CA ILE A 26 5.99 11.93 -2.77
C ILE A 26 4.96 12.68 -3.63
N ASN A 27 5.15 12.73 -4.95
CA ASN A 27 4.17 13.34 -5.85
C ASN A 27 2.83 12.60 -5.84
N GLU A 28 2.86 11.27 -5.81
CA GLU A 28 1.65 10.45 -5.65
C GLU A 28 0.97 10.71 -4.31
N ILE A 29 1.73 10.79 -3.21
CA ILE A 29 1.21 11.12 -1.88
C ILE A 29 0.52 12.48 -1.89
N ASN A 30 1.17 13.52 -2.44
CA ASN A 30 0.57 14.86 -2.53
C ASN A 30 -0.74 14.84 -3.31
N LYS A 31 -0.81 14.08 -4.41
CA LYS A 31 -2.04 13.91 -5.17
C LYS A 31 -3.15 13.27 -4.33
N PHE A 32 -2.84 12.27 -3.50
CA PHE A 32 -3.82 11.67 -2.60
C PHE A 32 -4.29 12.65 -1.52
N ILE A 33 -3.38 13.42 -0.92
CA ILE A 33 -3.73 14.48 0.04
C ILE A 33 -4.72 15.46 -0.61
N ASP A 34 -4.40 16.00 -1.79
CA ASP A 34 -5.27 16.93 -2.53
C ASP A 34 -6.65 16.33 -2.83
N ILE A 35 -6.71 15.03 -3.14
CA ILE A 35 -7.97 14.33 -3.41
C ILE A 35 -8.79 14.25 -2.12
N PHE A 36 -8.19 13.81 -1.02
CA PHE A 36 -8.92 13.59 0.21
C PHE A 36 -9.35 14.91 0.86
N GLU A 37 -8.51 15.95 0.86
CA GLU A 37 -8.88 17.28 1.39
C GLU A 37 -10.12 17.87 0.69
N LYS A 38 -10.27 17.62 -0.62
CA LYS A 38 -11.46 18.06 -1.37
C LYS A 38 -12.74 17.33 -0.98
N ASN A 39 -12.62 16.15 -0.37
CA ASN A 39 -13.72 15.29 0.04
C ASN A 39 -14.02 15.39 1.54
N VAL A 40 -13.23 16.15 2.32
CA VAL A 40 -13.47 16.35 3.76
C VAL A 40 -14.65 17.30 3.94
N ASP A 41 -15.83 16.75 4.18
CA ASP A 41 -16.87 17.46 4.94
C ASP A 41 -16.39 17.60 6.39
N ASN A 42 -16.49 18.79 6.98
CA ASN A 42 -15.94 19.22 8.29
C ASN A 42 -16.39 18.41 9.56
N LYS A 43 -16.69 17.11 9.45
CA LYS A 43 -17.26 16.26 10.52
C LYS A 43 -16.51 14.96 10.82
N SER A 44 -15.39 14.64 10.15
CA SER A 44 -14.62 13.43 10.47
C SER A 44 -13.59 13.71 11.56
N THR A 45 -13.61 12.92 12.63
CA THR A 45 -12.65 12.98 13.74
C THR A 45 -11.24 12.65 13.25
N ASN A 46 -10.26 13.51 13.59
CA ASN A 46 -8.90 13.51 13.04
C ASN A 46 -8.09 12.21 13.16
N GLU A 47 -8.50 11.24 13.99
CA GLU A 47 -7.69 10.03 14.28
C GLU A 47 -7.88 8.91 13.24
N ASP A 48 -9.05 8.81 12.62
CA ASP A 48 -9.38 7.73 11.68
C ASP A 48 -9.15 8.12 10.20
N HIS A 49 -8.55 9.29 9.97
CA HIS A 49 -8.30 9.80 8.62
C HIS A 49 -6.89 9.49 8.15
N ILE A 50 -6.73 9.22 6.84
CA ILE A 50 -5.44 8.93 6.21
C ILE A 50 -4.50 10.16 6.09
N ILE A 51 -5.01 11.39 6.09
CA ILE A 51 -4.22 12.60 5.81
C ILE A 51 -3.06 12.76 6.81
N PRO A 52 -3.24 12.62 8.14
CA PRO A 52 -2.13 12.66 9.09
C PRO A 52 -1.02 11.65 8.80
N VAL A 53 -1.37 10.44 8.31
CA VAL A 53 -0.39 9.42 7.93
C VAL A 53 0.39 9.88 6.70
N LEU A 54 -0.29 10.42 5.69
CA LEU A 54 0.34 10.91 4.45
C LEU A 54 1.26 12.10 4.72
N GLU A 55 0.82 13.06 5.53
CA GLU A 55 1.64 14.21 5.94
C GLU A 55 2.84 13.78 6.78
N LYS A 56 2.69 12.78 7.66
CA LYS A 56 3.83 12.19 8.36
C LYS A 56 4.86 11.64 7.37
N ILE A 57 4.44 10.77 6.44
CA ILE A 57 5.34 10.13 5.45
C ILE A 57 6.07 11.17 4.61
N LYS A 58 5.37 12.20 4.14
CA LYS A 58 5.92 13.29 3.34
C LYS A 58 7.03 14.07 4.05
N ASN A 59 6.92 14.23 5.37
CA ASN A 59 7.86 15.02 6.16
C ASN A 59 8.99 14.16 6.79
N GLU A 60 8.90 12.84 6.69
CA GLU A 60 9.88 11.92 7.25
C GLU A 60 11.04 11.63 6.30
N LYS A 61 12.26 11.91 6.78
CA LYS A 61 13.48 11.68 6.00
C LYS A 61 13.75 10.20 5.70
N ILE A 62 13.18 9.27 6.47
CA ILE A 62 13.44 7.85 6.32
C ILE A 62 13.08 7.35 4.92
N TYR A 63 12.00 7.86 4.31
CA TYR A 63 11.59 7.50 2.95
C TYR A 63 12.52 8.04 1.87
N LYS A 64 13.27 9.11 2.17
CA LYS A 64 14.25 9.72 1.26
C LYS A 64 15.62 9.07 1.39
N ASP A 65 16.04 8.83 2.62
CA ASP A 65 17.42 8.49 2.96
C ASP A 65 17.64 6.98 3.10
N ASN A 66 16.58 6.16 3.02
CA ASN A 66 16.64 4.70 3.12
C ASN A 66 16.21 4.02 1.80
N GLU A 67 17.18 3.43 1.10
CA GLU A 67 16.95 2.74 -0.18
C GLU A 67 16.11 1.47 -0.01
N ASP A 68 16.32 0.70 1.06
CA ASP A 68 15.59 -0.54 1.32
C ASP A 68 14.08 -0.29 1.46
N ILE A 69 13.68 0.82 2.09
CA ILE A 69 12.27 1.22 2.21
C ILE A 69 11.66 1.52 0.84
N MET A 70 12.40 2.21 -0.03
CA MET A 70 11.93 2.50 -1.37
C MET A 70 11.84 1.25 -2.24
N GLU A 71 12.74 0.28 -2.04
CA GLU A 71 12.67 -1.04 -2.69
C GLU A 71 11.42 -1.81 -2.23
N ILE A 72 11.11 -1.78 -0.94
CA ILE A 72 9.87 -2.37 -0.39
C ILE A 72 8.64 -1.72 -1.02
N ILE A 73 8.56 -0.39 -1.04
CA ILE A 73 7.42 0.34 -1.64
C ILE A 73 7.25 -0.02 -3.11
N SER A 74 8.35 -0.05 -3.86
CA SER A 74 8.36 -0.40 -5.29
C SER A 74 7.89 -1.85 -5.50
N SER A 75 8.33 -2.76 -4.63
CA SER A 75 7.92 -4.16 -4.64
C SER A 75 6.43 -4.32 -4.33
N ILE A 76 5.91 -3.59 -3.32
CA ILE A 76 4.47 -3.58 -2.99
C ILE A 76 3.66 -3.13 -4.21
N LYS A 77 4.01 -1.98 -4.81
CA LYS A 77 3.34 -1.45 -5.99
C LYS A 77 3.34 -2.45 -7.14
N LEU A 78 4.49 -3.07 -7.42
CA LEU A 78 4.63 -4.05 -8.49
C LEU A 78 3.77 -5.29 -8.24
N LEU A 79 3.78 -5.84 -7.03
CA LEU A 79 2.96 -6.99 -6.66
C LEU A 79 1.46 -6.69 -6.77
N ILE A 80 1.04 -5.52 -6.31
CA ILE A 80 -0.36 -5.08 -6.45
C ILE A 80 -0.73 -5.02 -7.93
N GLU A 81 0.03 -4.29 -8.75
CA GLU A 81 -0.28 -4.08 -10.18
C GLU A 81 -0.26 -5.38 -10.99
N LYS A 82 0.70 -6.28 -10.72
CA LYS A 82 0.90 -7.48 -11.54
C LYS A 82 0.13 -8.70 -11.08
N ARG A 83 -0.30 -8.77 -9.82
CA ARG A 83 -0.93 -9.99 -9.27
C ARG A 83 -2.26 -9.72 -8.58
N VAL A 84 -2.39 -8.65 -7.80
CA VAL A 84 -3.62 -8.38 -7.05
C VAL A 84 -4.67 -7.71 -7.94
N ARG A 85 -4.30 -6.62 -8.60
CA ARG A 85 -5.20 -5.80 -9.42
C ARG A 85 -5.91 -6.58 -10.53
N PRO A 86 -5.27 -7.51 -11.28
CA PRO A 86 -5.98 -8.29 -12.30
C PRO A 86 -7.11 -9.16 -11.73
N ILE A 87 -6.93 -9.70 -10.52
CA ILE A 87 -7.95 -10.53 -9.86
C ILE A 87 -9.15 -9.65 -9.48
N ILE A 88 -8.88 -8.48 -8.89
CA ILE A 88 -9.91 -7.53 -8.46
C ILE A 88 -10.69 -6.94 -9.66
N LEU A 89 -9.98 -6.64 -10.77
CA LEU A 89 -10.61 -6.16 -12.00
C LEU A 89 -11.58 -7.18 -12.61
N ASN A 90 -11.25 -8.48 -12.54
CA ASN A 90 -12.15 -9.53 -13.01
C ASN A 90 -13.47 -9.58 -12.23
N ASP A 91 -13.43 -9.20 -10.96
CA ASP A 91 -14.61 -9.10 -10.08
C ASP A 91 -15.32 -7.75 -10.18
N GLY A 92 -14.89 -6.86 -11.09
CA GLY A 92 -15.51 -5.54 -11.32
C GLY A 92 -15.11 -4.47 -10.29
N GLY A 93 -13.97 -4.65 -9.62
CA GLY A 93 -13.39 -3.67 -8.71
C GLY A 93 -12.11 -3.04 -9.25
N ASP A 94 -11.48 -2.17 -8.46
CA ASP A 94 -10.09 -1.76 -8.65
C ASP A 94 -9.39 -1.62 -7.29
N ILE A 95 -8.05 -1.57 -7.30
CA ILE A 95 -7.23 -1.33 -6.11
C ILE A 95 -6.15 -0.30 -6.43
N LYS A 96 -5.99 0.68 -5.55
CA LYS A 96 -4.92 1.68 -5.62
C LYS A 96 -4.06 1.58 -4.38
N PHE A 97 -2.75 1.51 -4.57
CA PHE A 97 -1.80 1.71 -3.48
C PHE A 97 -1.78 3.20 -3.09
N ILE A 98 -1.93 3.50 -1.80
CA ILE A 98 -1.84 4.86 -1.29
C ILE A 98 -0.44 5.10 -0.70
N CYS A 99 -0.09 4.36 0.34
CA CYS A 99 1.18 4.52 1.04
C CYS A 99 1.52 3.29 1.88
N PHE A 100 2.78 3.24 2.35
CA PHE A 100 3.26 2.26 3.32
C PHE A 100 3.82 2.99 4.53
N ASP A 101 3.24 2.74 5.71
CA ASP A 101 3.75 3.22 7.00
C ASP A 101 4.77 2.20 7.53
N VAL A 102 6.05 2.51 7.36
CA VAL A 102 7.15 1.60 7.73
C VAL A 102 7.22 1.33 9.23
N ASP A 103 6.88 2.31 10.08
CA ASP A 103 6.95 2.16 11.53
C ASP A 103 5.91 1.14 12.02
N LYS A 104 4.71 1.21 11.44
CA LYS A 104 3.61 0.30 11.79
C LYS A 104 3.62 -0.99 10.97
N GLY A 105 4.30 -1.01 9.82
CA GLY A 105 4.22 -2.09 8.84
C GLY A 105 2.84 -2.19 8.19
N ILE A 106 2.16 -1.06 7.96
CA ILE A 106 0.78 -1.03 7.42
C ILE A 106 0.81 -0.53 5.98
N VAL A 107 0.22 -1.28 5.07
CA VAL A 107 -0.04 -0.83 3.70
C VAL A 107 -1.46 -0.27 3.62
N TYR A 108 -1.59 0.97 3.17
CA TYR A 108 -2.88 1.59 2.91
C TYR A 108 -3.21 1.47 1.43
N VAL A 109 -4.41 0.97 1.16
CA VAL A 109 -4.95 0.83 -0.19
C VAL A 109 -6.32 1.47 -0.27
N GLN A 110 -6.72 1.89 -1.46
CA GLN A 110 -8.10 2.26 -1.77
C GLN A 110 -8.70 1.20 -2.67
N LEU A 111 -9.73 0.52 -2.18
CA LEU A 111 -10.54 -0.40 -2.96
C LEU A 111 -11.69 0.37 -3.65
N GLU A 112 -12.00 0.01 -4.89
CA GLU A 112 -13.08 0.62 -5.68
C GLU A 112 -13.98 -0.46 -6.31
N GLY A 113 -15.18 -0.05 -6.73
CA GLY A 113 -16.12 -0.89 -7.48
C GLY A 113 -16.84 -1.94 -6.61
N ALA A 114 -17.09 -3.11 -7.19
CA ALA A 114 -17.88 -4.18 -6.56
C ALA A 114 -17.27 -4.67 -5.23
N CYS A 115 -15.97 -4.45 -5.01
CA CYS A 115 -15.27 -4.84 -3.80
C CYS A 115 -15.67 -4.01 -2.56
N VAL A 116 -16.32 -2.87 -2.73
CA VAL A 116 -16.72 -1.95 -1.65
C VAL A 116 -18.17 -2.17 -1.21
N THR A 117 -18.99 -2.88 -2.01
CA THR A 117 -20.45 -2.95 -1.78
C THR A 117 -20.88 -4.06 -0.81
N CYS A 118 -19.95 -4.88 -0.32
CA CYS A 118 -20.21 -5.92 0.68
C CYS A 118 -19.08 -5.98 1.73
N ALA A 119 -19.39 -5.58 2.97
CA ALA A 119 -18.43 -5.57 4.07
C ALA A 119 -17.77 -6.94 4.34
N GLN A 120 -18.50 -8.03 4.10
CA GLN A 120 -17.96 -9.39 4.28
C GLN A 120 -16.88 -9.73 3.23
N SER A 121 -17.06 -9.22 2.01
CA SER A 121 -16.11 -9.40 0.92
C SER A 121 -14.85 -8.55 1.14
N GLU A 122 -15.00 -7.37 1.76
CA GLU A 122 -13.88 -6.48 2.06
C GLU A 122 -12.86 -7.14 3.02
N VAL A 123 -13.32 -7.67 4.16
CA VAL A 123 -12.42 -8.33 5.13
C VAL A 123 -11.69 -9.52 4.50
N THR A 124 -12.41 -10.33 3.72
CA THR A 124 -11.84 -11.49 3.03
C THR A 124 -10.79 -11.05 2.00
N LEU A 125 -11.08 -9.99 1.26
CA LEU A 125 -10.18 -9.45 0.23
C LEU A 125 -8.93 -8.83 0.84
N GLN A 126 -9.07 -8.02 1.90
CA GLN A 126 -7.94 -7.48 2.65
C GLN A 126 -7.03 -8.60 3.18
N TYR A 127 -7.61 -9.68 3.71
CA TYR A 127 -6.86 -10.85 4.14
C TYR A 127 -6.12 -11.55 2.99
N MET A 128 -6.78 -11.72 1.83
CA MET A 128 -6.15 -12.28 0.64
C MET A 128 -4.94 -11.43 0.18
N ILE A 129 -5.12 -10.11 0.09
CA ILE A 129 -4.06 -9.16 -0.28
C ILE A 129 -2.91 -9.25 0.71
N LYS A 130 -3.21 -9.24 2.02
CA LYS A 130 -2.21 -9.38 3.07
C LYS A 130 -1.40 -10.66 2.91
N ASN A 131 -2.06 -11.81 2.81
CA ASN A 131 -1.37 -13.10 2.66
C ASN A 131 -0.48 -13.14 1.41
N MET A 132 -0.96 -12.58 0.31
CA MET A 132 -0.21 -12.52 -0.93
C MET A 132 1.04 -11.63 -0.79
N LEU A 133 0.90 -10.43 -0.23
CA LEU A 133 2.02 -9.50 -0.09
C LEU A 133 3.03 -9.97 0.96
N THR A 134 2.55 -10.46 2.11
CA THR A 134 3.42 -10.95 3.21
C THR A 134 4.22 -12.20 2.85
N TYR A 135 3.77 -12.97 1.86
CA TYR A 135 4.58 -14.06 1.30
C TYR A 135 5.88 -13.55 0.68
N TYR A 136 5.87 -12.35 0.09
CA TYR A 136 7.03 -11.75 -0.57
C TYR A 136 7.75 -10.71 0.30
N ILE A 137 7.03 -10.00 1.17
CA ILE A 137 7.52 -8.84 1.93
C ILE A 137 7.12 -9.01 3.40
N SER A 138 8.07 -9.47 4.21
CA SER A 138 7.83 -9.83 5.62
C SER A 138 7.58 -8.63 6.55
N GLU A 139 7.93 -7.43 6.10
CA GLU A 139 7.79 -6.16 6.81
C GLU A 139 6.33 -5.72 6.93
N ILE A 140 5.46 -6.24 6.06
CA ILE A 140 4.03 -5.95 6.08
C ILE A 140 3.37 -6.73 7.22
N LYS A 141 2.69 -6.01 8.10
CA LYS A 141 1.92 -6.56 9.23
C LYS A 141 0.42 -6.48 8.98
N GLU A 142 -0.04 -5.47 8.26
CA GLU A 142 -1.46 -5.21 8.06
C GLU A 142 -1.73 -4.52 6.72
N ILE A 143 -2.94 -4.70 6.19
CA ILE A 143 -3.47 -3.96 5.06
C ILE A 143 -4.72 -3.25 5.55
N LYS A 144 -4.82 -1.94 5.32
CA LYS A 144 -6.01 -1.16 5.65
C LYS A 144 -6.59 -0.54 4.40
N ASN A 145 -7.92 -0.56 4.30
CA ASN A 145 -8.62 0.12 3.23
C ASN A 145 -8.85 1.58 3.61
N VAL A 146 -8.91 2.44 2.60
CA VAL A 146 -9.19 3.86 2.75
C VAL A 146 -10.35 4.19 1.83
N SER A 147 -11.40 4.78 2.40
CA SER A 147 -12.58 5.22 1.67
C SER A 147 -12.25 6.35 0.70
N LYS A 148 -13.20 6.71 -0.18
CA LYS A 148 -13.06 7.87 -1.08
C LYS A 148 -12.91 9.20 -0.35
N ASP A 149 -13.42 9.26 0.88
CA ASP A 149 -13.37 10.43 1.74
C ASP A 149 -12.14 10.42 2.66
N GLY A 150 -11.23 9.47 2.47
CA GLY A 150 -9.97 9.38 3.22
C GLY A 150 -10.11 8.77 4.62
N ILE A 151 -11.26 8.17 4.93
CA ILE A 151 -11.49 7.44 6.19
C ILE A 151 -10.81 6.07 6.09
N ILE A 152 -10.02 5.73 7.10
CA ILE A 152 -9.41 4.41 7.25
C ILE A 152 -10.47 3.44 7.77
N LEU A 153 -10.68 2.33 7.06
CA LEU A 153 -11.68 1.30 7.34
C LEU A 153 -11.06 0.05 7.96
#